data_AF-A0A7X9FQ12-F1
#
_entry.id   AF-A0A7X9FQ12-F1
#
_cell.length_a   1.000
_cell.length_b   1.000
_cell.length_c   1.000
_cell.angle_alpha   90.00
_cell.angle_beta   90.00
_cell.angle_gamma   90.00
#
_symmetry.space_group_name_H-M   'P 1'
#
loop_
_entity.id
_entity.type
_entity.pdbx_description
1 polymer ?
#
loop_
_entity_poly.entity_id
_entity_poly.type
_entity_poly.pdbx_seq_one_letter_code
_entity_poly.pdbx_strand_id
1 'polypeptide(L)'
;MKVRNVGLPIVFLISTLMILVGVFVGYRLASDPVPRNCAELGVAYLEIGKKELGIIDYGSEQWKKLVDDETKFTNECYKSMNK
;
A
#
# COMPACT_ATOMS: atom_id res chain seq x y z
N MET A 1 33.04 23.21 -41.32
CA MET A 1 32.97 23.05 -39.85
C MET A 1 31.76 22.19 -39.51
N LYS A 2 31.98 21.06 -38.82
CA LYS A 2 30.94 20.07 -38.48
C LYS A 2 30.30 20.49 -37.17
N VAL A 3 29.17 21.20 -37.24
CA VAL A 3 28.38 21.57 -36.05
C VAL A 3 27.77 20.28 -35.51
N ARG A 4 28.48 19.66 -34.56
CA ARG A 4 27.96 18.52 -33.83
C ARG A 4 26.97 19.05 -32.79
N ASN A 5 25.67 18.90 -33.06
CA ASN A 5 24.62 19.06 -32.07
C ASN A 5 24.69 17.90 -31.05
N VAL A 6 25.64 17.96 -30.11
CA VAL A 6 25.80 16.95 -29.06
C VAL A 6 24.86 17.18 -27.86
N GLY A 7 24.19 18.35 -27.80
CA GLY A 7 23.31 18.72 -26.68
C GLY A 7 21.86 18.19 -26.77
N LEU A 8 21.35 17.93 -27.97
CA LEU A 8 19.97 17.47 -28.19
C LEU A 8 19.66 16.03 -27.73
N PRO A 9 20.52 15.02 -27.93
CA PRO A 9 20.18 13.64 -27.56
C PRO A 9 20.20 13.41 -26.05
N ILE A 10 21.05 14.14 -25.31
CA ILE A 10 21.21 14.00 -23.86
C ILE A 10 19.98 14.54 -23.12
N VAL A 11 19.46 15.70 -23.53
CA VAL A 11 18.26 16.29 -22.93
C VAL A 11 17.03 15.42 -23.18
N PHE A 12 16.92 14.84 -24.37
CA PHE A 12 15.84 13.91 -24.70
C PHE A 12 15.89 12.63 -23.84
N LEU A 13 17.09 12.09 -23.63
CA LEU A 13 17.34 10.95 -22.75
C LEU A 13 16.98 11.23 -21.29
N ILE A 14 17.37 12.39 -20.75
CA ILE A 14 17.06 12.78 -19.38
C ILE A 14 15.55 12.95 -19.20
N SER A 15 14.87 13.57 -20.16
CA SER A 15 13.42 13.78 -20.12
C SER A 15 12.66 12.44 -20.15
N THR A 16 13.04 11.50 -21.00
CA THR A 16 12.42 10.16 -21.04
C THR A 16 12.67 9.38 -19.76
N LEU A 17 13.87 9.48 -19.17
CA LEU A 17 14.18 8.85 -17.88
C LEU A 17 13.32 9.41 -16.74
N MET A 18 13.14 10.73 -16.66
CA MET A 18 12.29 11.36 -15.66
C MET A 18 10.81 10.95 -15.80
N ILE A 19 10.32 10.82 -17.05
CA ILE A 19 8.95 10.33 -17.31
C ILE A 19 8.80 8.87 -16.85
N LEU A 20 9.76 8.00 -17.18
CA LEU A 20 9.73 6.59 -16.77
C LEU A 20 9.78 6.43 -15.25
N VAL A 21 10.61 7.22 -14.56
CA VAL A 21 10.67 7.23 -13.09
C VAL A 21 9.36 7.75 -12.50
N GLY A 22 8.78 8.82 -13.05
CA GLY A 22 7.49 9.35 -12.62
C GLY A 22 6.35 8.33 -12.79
N VAL A 23 6.31 7.62 -13.92
CA VAL A 23 5.33 6.54 -14.15
C VAL A 23 5.56 5.38 -13.19
N PHE A 24 6.80 4.98 -12.93
CA PHE A 24 7.11 3.88 -12.02
C PHE A 24 6.74 4.22 -10.56
N VAL A 25 7.05 5.44 -10.11
CA VAL A 25 6.69 5.93 -8.78
C VAL A 25 5.18 6.09 -8.65
N GLY A 26 4.51 6.65 -9.67
CA GLY A 26 3.05 6.74 -9.73
C GLY A 26 2.37 5.37 -9.71
N TYR A 27 2.92 4.38 -10.42
CA TYR A 27 2.42 3.01 -10.41
C TYR A 27 2.63 2.36 -9.04
N ARG A 28 3.77 2.58 -8.38
CA ARG A 28 4.02 2.08 -7.01
C ARG A 28 3.09 2.72 -5.98
N LEU A 29 2.87 4.04 -6.03
CA LEU A 29 1.92 4.74 -5.17
C LEU A 29 0.47 4.32 -5.42
N ALA A 30 0.10 4.06 -6.67
CA ALA A 30 -1.22 3.52 -7.01
C ALA A 30 -1.38 2.02 -6.72
N SER A 31 -0.26 1.31 -6.53
CA SER A 31 -0.20 -0.13 -6.22
C SER A 31 0.05 -0.41 -4.75
N ASP A 32 0.07 0.59 -3.87
CA ASP A 32 -0.16 0.32 -2.45
C ASP A 32 -1.52 -0.39 -2.38
N PRO A 33 -1.55 -1.66 -1.91
CA PRO A 33 -2.79 -2.40 -1.75
C PRO A 33 -3.48 -1.84 -0.51
N VAL A 34 -3.91 -0.58 -0.60
CA VAL A 34 -4.92 -0.07 0.32
C VAL A 34 -6.11 -0.99 0.09
N PRO A 35 -6.50 -1.78 1.10
CA PRO A 35 -7.49 -2.82 0.94
C PRO A 35 -8.74 -2.21 0.33
N ARG A 36 -9.20 -2.79 -0.77
CA ARG A 36 -10.25 -2.19 -1.59
C ARG A 36 -11.60 -2.19 -0.86
N ASN A 37 -11.69 -3.05 0.16
CA ASN A 37 -12.86 -3.26 1.01
C ASN A 37 -12.43 -3.38 2.48
N CYS A 38 -13.26 -2.91 3.41
CA CYS A 38 -13.03 -3.02 4.85
C CYS A 38 -12.78 -4.46 5.32
N ALA A 39 -13.36 -5.46 4.64
CA ALA A 39 -13.11 -6.88 4.92
C ALA A 39 -11.66 -7.33 4.66
N GLU A 40 -11.01 -6.83 3.59
CA GLU A 40 -9.60 -7.15 3.31
C GLU A 40 -8.68 -6.49 4.35
N LEU A 41 -9.05 -5.30 4.83
CA LEU A 41 -8.30 -4.58 5.85
C LEU A 41 -8.34 -5.34 7.19
N GLY A 42 -9.51 -5.85 7.58
CA GLY A 42 -9.67 -6.68 8.76
C GLY A 42 -8.79 -7.95 8.74
N VAL A 43 -8.76 -8.65 7.60
CA VAL A 43 -7.91 -9.85 7.44
C VAL A 43 -6.43 -9.52 7.56
N ALA A 44 -5.97 -8.45 6.89
CA ALA A 44 -4.58 -8.00 6.98
C ALA A 44 -4.21 -7.56 8.40
N TYR A 45 -5.13 -6.88 9.10
CA TYR A 45 -4.93 -6.46 10.49
C TYR A 45 -4.75 -7.65 11.43
N LEU A 46 -5.58 -8.70 11.29
CA LEU A 46 -5.44 -9.93 12.07
C LEU A 46 -4.12 -10.66 11.76
N GLU A 47 -3.71 -10.71 10.49
CA GLU A 47 -2.49 -11.40 10.08
C GLU A 47 -1.22 -10.70 10.62
N ILE A 48 -1.19 -9.37 10.57
CA ILE A 48 -0.12 -8.55 11.15
C ILE A 48 -0.13 -8.66 12.68
N GLY A 49 -1.28 -8.44 13.31
CA GLY A 49 -1.41 -8.46 14.77
C GLY A 49 -1.07 -9.82 15.37
N LYS A 50 -1.44 -10.92 14.69
CA LYS A 50 -1.02 -12.27 15.08
C LYS A 50 0.50 -12.41 15.09
N LYS A 51 1.17 -11.93 14.04
CA LYS A 51 2.62 -12.05 13.86
C LYS A 51 3.39 -11.17 14.84
N GLU A 52 2.92 -9.96 15.09
CA GLU A 52 3.55 -9.03 16.05
C GLU A 52 3.40 -9.50 17.50
N LEU A 53 2.21 -9.99 17.87
CA LEU A 53 1.94 -10.47 19.21
C LEU A 53 2.41 -11.90 19.45
N GLY A 54 2.91 -12.59 18.42
CA GLY A 54 3.38 -13.97 18.52
C GLY A 54 2.26 -14.95 18.90
N ILE A 55 1.01 -14.66 18.50
CA ILE A 55 -0.15 -15.46 18.88
C ILE A 55 -0.15 -16.77 18.09
N ILE A 56 0.06 -17.86 18.82
CA ILE A 56 0.02 -19.24 18.33
C ILE A 56 -1.29 -19.94 18.71
N ASP A 57 -1.98 -19.46 19.75
CA ASP A 57 -3.25 -20.00 20.22
C ASP A 57 -4.41 -19.03 19.96
N TYR A 58 -5.34 -19.44 19.10
CA TYR A 58 -6.56 -18.72 18.77
C TYR A 58 -7.61 -18.77 19.90
N GLY A 59 -7.41 -19.58 20.93
CA GLY A 59 -8.24 -19.57 22.15
C GLY A 59 -7.85 -18.50 23.17
N SER A 60 -6.66 -17.89 23.01
CA SER A 60 -6.09 -16.95 23.96
C SER A 60 -6.90 -15.65 24.09
N GLU A 61 -6.87 -15.03 25.27
CA GLU A 61 -7.52 -13.72 25.47
C GLU A 61 -6.92 -12.64 24.57
N GLN A 62 -5.64 -12.76 24.22
CA GLN A 62 -4.95 -11.84 23.31
C GLN A 62 -5.52 -11.94 21.89
N TRP A 63 -5.80 -13.16 21.40
CA TRP A 63 -6.47 -13.35 20.12
C TRP A 63 -7.88 -12.78 20.13
N LYS A 64 -8.66 -13.06 21.18
CA LYS A 64 -10.03 -12.53 21.32
C LYS A 64 -10.04 -11.01 21.30
N LYS A 65 -9.12 -10.38 22.03
CA LYS A 65 -9.00 -8.92 22.04
C LYS A 65 -8.61 -8.36 20.66
N LEU A 66 -7.69 -9.02 19.96
CA LEU A 66 -7.30 -8.64 18.60
C LEU A 66 -8.47 -8.74 17.60
N VAL A 67 -9.29 -9.79 17.72
CA VAL A 67 -10.51 -9.98 16.90
C VAL A 67 -11.59 -8.95 17.24
N ASP A 68 -11.78 -8.62 18.52
CA ASP A 68 -12.71 -7.56 18.92
C ASP A 68 -12.26 -6.18 18.39
N ASP A 69 -10.97 -5.87 18.48
CA ASP A 69 -10.39 -4.63 17.94
C ASP A 69 -10.51 -4.57 16.41
N GLU A 70 -10.29 -5.69 15.71
CA GLU A 70 -10.53 -5.79 14.27
C GLU A 70 -12.01 -5.55 13.92
N THR A 71 -12.93 -6.21 14.62
CA THR A 71 -14.37 -6.08 14.38
C THR A 71 -14.82 -4.63 14.55
N LYS A 72 -14.28 -3.94 15.56
CA LYS A 72 -14.55 -2.52 15.80
C LYS A 72 -13.98 -1.65 14.68
N PHE A 73 -12.73 -1.88 14.28
CA PHE A 73 -12.07 -1.14 13.21
C PHE A 73 -12.81 -1.32 11.87
N THR A 74 -13.19 -2.55 11.54
CA THR A 74 -13.90 -2.90 10.31
C THR A 74 -15.30 -2.27 10.28
N ASN A 75 -16.02 -2.25 11.41
CA ASN A 75 -17.29 -1.54 11.53
C ASN A 75 -17.17 -0.03 11.37
N GLU A 76 -16.14 0.59 11.95
CA GLU A 76 -15.86 2.03 11.76
C GLU A 76 -15.55 2.33 10.29
N CYS A 77 -14.78 1.47 9.62
CA CYS A 77 -14.52 1.54 8.19
C CYS A 77 -15.83 1.47 7.37
N TYR A 78 -16.69 0.48 7.61
CA TYR A 78 -17.98 0.36 6.92
C TYR A 78 -18.87 1.58 7.15
N LYS A 79 -18.89 2.13 8.36
CA LYS A 79 -19.66 3.33 8.71
C LYS A 79 -19.14 4.60 8.02
N SER A 80 -17.84 4.68 7.74
CA SER A 80 -17.27 5.79 6.97
C SER A 80 -17.53 5.68 5.46
N MET A 81 -17.73 4.46 4.95
CA MET A 81 -18.03 4.20 3.53
C MET A 81 -19.53 4.28 3.21
N ASN A 82 -20.40 3.85 4.13
CA ASN A 82 -21.83 4.10 4.07
C ASN A 82 -22.12 5.51 4.62
N LYS A 83 -22.14 6.49 3.72
CA LYS A 83 -22.50 7.89 3.94
C LYS A 83 -23.65 8.10 4.93
#